data_AF-A0A1Q8S6Q3-F1
#
_entry.id   AF-A0A1Q8S6Q3-F1
#
_cell.length_a   1.000
_cell.length_b   1.000
_cell.length_c   1.000
_cell.angle_alpha   90.00
_cell.angle_beta   90.00
_cell.angle_gamma   90.00
#
_symmetry.space_group_name_H-M   'P 1'
#
loop_
_entity.id
_entity.type
_entity.pdbx_description
1 polymer ?
#
loop_
_entity_poly.entity_id
_entity_poly.type
_entity_poly.pdbx_seq_one_letter_code
_entity_poly.pdbx_strand_id
1 'polypeptide(L)'
;MNAREFRLSGEKRLFQATIIDDGFKHTLIVFRDLATQGLRLHAAVWDGELRQCPVWTAFVTHQSASPTWLQRKSRHRIWLNDVQLYVFCQRYRQQNQRKGGDAGAFEINFVSDEGAARFKEAFCAAAAGAPDPPETVTEDAGK
;
A
#
# COMPACT_ATOMS: atom_id res chain seq x y z
N MET A 1 -9.86 15.24 17.50
CA MET A 1 -8.70 14.38 17.81
C MET A 1 -7.65 14.66 16.76
N ASN A 2 -6.44 15.08 17.14
CA ASN A 2 -5.36 15.29 16.17
C ASN A 2 -4.90 13.94 15.63
N ALA A 3 -5.07 13.71 14.33
CA ALA A 3 -4.49 12.59 13.60
C ALA A 3 -2.96 12.77 13.51
N ARG A 4 -2.28 12.74 14.66
CA ARG A 4 -0.82 12.61 14.69
C ARG A 4 -0.52 11.29 14.00
N GLU A 5 0.23 11.34 12.90
CA GLU A 5 0.69 10.18 12.16
C GLU A 5 1.07 9.05 13.12
N PHE A 6 0.32 7.95 13.11
CA PHE A 6 0.70 6.71 13.82
C PHE A 6 1.82 6.01 13.04
N ARG A 7 2.90 6.75 12.70
CA ARG A 7 4.14 6.14 12.23
C ARG A 7 4.74 5.44 13.43
N LEU A 8 4.90 4.12 13.32
CA LEU A 8 5.63 3.37 14.32
C LEU A 8 7.07 3.89 14.31
N SER A 9 7.57 4.33 15.47
CA SER A 9 8.94 4.81 15.63
C SER A 9 9.90 3.65 15.34
N GLY A 10 10.35 3.54 14.10
CA GLY A 10 11.05 2.36 13.61
C GLY A 10 10.73 1.99 12.16
N GLU A 11 9.74 2.65 11.53
CA GLU A 11 9.40 2.38 10.13
C GLU A 11 9.81 3.51 9.17
N LYS A 12 10.38 3.13 8.03
CA LYS A 12 10.67 3.99 6.90
C LYS A 12 9.62 3.82 5.81
N ARG A 13 9.13 4.93 5.25
CA ARG A 13 8.25 4.92 4.08
C ARG A 13 9.07 4.71 2.81
N LEU A 14 8.76 3.68 2.04
CA LEU A 14 9.40 3.38 0.75
C LEU A 14 8.59 3.88 -0.44
N PHE A 15 7.27 3.96 -0.29
CA PHE A 15 6.36 4.27 -1.37
C PHE A 15 5.08 4.90 -0.83
N GLN A 16 4.48 5.79 -1.62
CA GLN A 16 3.15 6.33 -1.39
C GLN A 16 2.47 6.62 -2.73
N ALA A 17 1.20 6.26 -2.85
CA ALA A 17 0.36 6.64 -3.98
C ALA A 17 -1.13 6.64 -3.59
N THR A 18 -1.95 7.24 -4.45
CA THR A 18 -3.41 7.21 -4.30
C THR A 18 -3.99 6.00 -5.04
N ILE A 19 -4.90 5.29 -4.38
CA ILE A 19 -5.63 4.14 -4.93
C ILE A 19 -7.14 4.40 -4.85
N ILE A 20 -7.90 3.68 -5.68
CA ILE A 20 -9.33 3.50 -5.54
C ILE A 20 -9.57 2.12 -4.93
N ASP A 21 -10.14 2.10 -3.73
CA ASP A 21 -10.46 0.87 -3.02
C ASP A 21 -11.85 1.01 -2.38
N ASP A 22 -12.65 -0.03 -2.57
CA ASP A 22 -14.07 -0.09 -2.17
C ASP A 22 -14.92 1.12 -2.64
N GLY A 23 -14.55 1.71 -3.78
CA GLY A 23 -15.23 2.88 -4.36
C GLY A 23 -14.74 4.24 -3.83
N PHE A 24 -13.79 4.26 -2.90
CA PHE A 24 -13.26 5.48 -2.29
C PHE A 24 -11.78 5.69 -2.62
N LYS A 25 -11.35 6.95 -2.58
CA LYS A 25 -9.93 7.30 -2.69
C LYS A 25 -9.23 7.05 -1.36
N HIS A 26 -8.12 6.35 -1.43
CA HIS A 26 -7.27 6.05 -0.28
C HIS A 26 -5.81 6.36 -0.58
N THR A 27 -5.05 6.68 0.45
CA THR A 27 -3.59 6.70 0.40
C THR A 27 -3.09 5.29 0.68
N LEU A 28 -2.31 4.72 -0.24
CA LEU A 28 -1.57 3.49 -0.02
C LEU A 28 -0.10 3.82 0.26
N ILE A 29 0.44 3.26 1.33
CA ILE A 29 1.82 3.44 1.75
C ILE A 29 2.49 2.08 1.93
N VAL A 30 3.74 1.95 1.50
CA VAL A 30 4.61 0.82 1.85
C VAL A 30 5.61 1.28 2.89
N PHE A 31 5.56 0.68 4.06
CA PHE A 31 6.53 0.86 5.13
C PHE A 31 7.52 -0.30 5.17
N ARG A 32 8.75 -0.01 5.57
CA ARG A 32 9.75 -0.99 5.99
C ARG A 32 10.07 -0.78 7.46
N ASP A 33 9.92 -1.81 8.26
CA ASP A 33 10.42 -1.84 9.63
C ASP A 33 11.96 -1.92 9.62
N LEU A 34 12.63 -1.01 10.32
CA LEU A 34 14.08 -0.89 10.29
C LEU A 34 14.77 -2.01 11.08
N ALA A 35 14.12 -2.57 12.10
CA ALA A 35 14.68 -3.63 12.93
C ALA A 35 14.62 -5.00 12.23
N THR A 36 13.49 -5.33 11.62
CA THR A 36 13.22 -6.63 10.99
C THR A 36 13.35 -6.64 9.48
N GLN A 37 13.43 -5.46 8.85
CA GLN A 37 13.33 -5.26 7.40
C GLN A 37 11.99 -5.72 6.79
N GLY A 38 11.01 -6.07 7.62
CA GLY A 38 9.67 -6.48 7.19
C GLY A 38 8.94 -5.35 6.47
N LEU A 39 8.14 -5.70 5.46
CA LEU A 39 7.34 -4.73 4.71
C LEU A 39 5.88 -4.78 5.14
N ARG A 40 5.27 -3.60 5.22
CA ARG A 40 3.86 -3.42 5.59
C ARG A 40 3.17 -2.51 4.60
N LEU A 41 2.07 -2.99 4.03
CA LEU A 41 1.11 -2.19 3.29
C LEU A 41 0.17 -1.51 4.29
N HIS A 42 -0.11 -0.23 4.05
CA HIS A 42 -1.00 0.56 4.87
C HIS A 42 -1.90 1.41 3.98
N ALA A 43 -3.20 1.16 4.04
CA ALA A 43 -4.19 1.99 3.38
C ALA A 43 -4.88 2.89 4.40
N ALA A 44 -4.97 4.17 4.09
CA ALA A 44 -5.60 5.18 4.94
C ALA A 44 -6.57 6.04 4.14
N VAL A 45 -7.50 6.70 4.84
CA VAL A 45 -8.41 7.69 4.26
C VAL A 45 -7.59 8.82 3.62
N TRP A 46 -7.90 9.15 2.36
CA TRP A 46 -7.17 10.14 1.56
C TRP A 46 -7.39 11.58 2.04
N ASP A 47 -8.62 11.94 2.40
CA ASP A 47 -8.99 13.34 2.67
C ASP A 47 -10.15 13.45 3.68
N GLY A 48 -10.38 14.66 4.18
CA GLY A 48 -11.39 14.99 5.18
C GLY A 48 -10.89 14.83 6.61
N GLU A 49 -11.80 14.96 7.58
CA GLU A 49 -11.48 14.92 9.02
C GLU A 49 -10.84 13.61 9.47
N LEU A 50 -11.04 12.53 8.71
CA LEU A 50 -10.49 11.21 8.99
C LEU A 50 -9.21 10.92 8.19
N ARG A 51 -8.63 11.91 7.51
CA ARG A 51 -7.38 11.71 6.74
C ARG A 51 -6.32 11.04 7.60
N GLN A 52 -5.59 10.10 6.99
CA GLN A 52 -4.59 9.25 7.65
C GLN A 52 -5.15 8.20 8.64
N CYS A 53 -6.47 8.13 8.86
CA CYS A 53 -7.07 7.04 9.62
C CYS A 53 -6.91 5.73 8.84
N PRO A 54 -6.34 4.67 9.45
CA PRO A 54 -6.15 3.39 8.79
C PRO A 54 -7.48 2.74 8.41
N VAL A 55 -7.56 2.25 7.17
CA VAL A 55 -8.68 1.42 6.70
C VAL A 55 -8.30 -0.05 6.86
N TRP A 56 -7.11 -0.41 6.38
CA TRP A 56 -6.54 -1.74 6.54
C TRP A 56 -5.01 -1.70 6.48
N THR A 57 -4.38 -2.76 7.00
CA THR A 57 -2.96 -3.02 6.83
C THR A 57 -2.73 -4.46 6.40
N ALA A 58 -1.63 -4.73 5.73
CA ALA A 58 -1.20 -6.07 5.39
C ALA A 58 0.31 -6.20 5.57
N PHE A 59 0.76 -7.33 6.08
CA PHE A 59 2.18 -7.63 6.19
C PHE A 59 2.61 -8.47 5.00
N VAL A 60 3.73 -8.10 4.40
CA VAL A 60 4.36 -8.90 3.35
C VAL A 60 5.16 -10.00 4.03
N THR A 61 4.73 -11.23 3.82
CA THR A 61 5.40 -12.42 4.38
C THR A 61 6.03 -13.26 3.26
N HIS A 62 6.50 -14.47 3.57
CA HIS A 62 7.29 -15.33 2.69
C HIS A 62 6.72 -15.56 1.27
N GLN A 63 5.41 -15.50 1.07
CA GLN A 63 4.74 -15.60 -0.23
C GLN A 63 5.25 -14.58 -1.26
N SER A 64 5.83 -13.45 -0.83
CA SER A 64 6.39 -12.44 -1.74
C SER A 64 7.60 -12.92 -2.54
N ALA A 65 8.22 -14.03 -2.13
CA ALA A 65 9.27 -14.68 -2.92
C ALA A 65 8.72 -15.32 -4.20
N SER A 66 7.41 -15.57 -4.27
CA SER A 66 6.79 -16.13 -5.48
C SER A 66 6.75 -15.09 -6.61
N PRO A 67 7.18 -15.42 -7.84
CA PRO A 67 7.06 -14.53 -8.99
C PRO A 67 5.60 -14.24 -9.37
N THR A 68 4.66 -15.05 -8.88
CA THR A 68 3.22 -14.83 -9.08
C THR A 68 2.60 -14.02 -7.96
N TRP A 69 3.32 -13.66 -6.90
CA TRP A 69 2.76 -12.90 -5.78
C TRP A 69 2.23 -11.53 -6.22
N LEU A 70 3.06 -10.75 -6.91
CA LEU A 70 2.71 -9.43 -7.42
C LEU A 70 2.62 -9.46 -8.95
N GLN A 71 1.41 -9.31 -9.47
CA GLN A 71 1.14 -9.36 -10.91
C GLN A 71 0.53 -8.06 -11.40
N ARG A 72 1.18 -7.42 -12.37
CA ARG A 72 0.57 -6.29 -13.08
C ARG A 72 -0.47 -6.81 -14.07
N LYS A 73 -1.72 -6.38 -13.94
CA LYS A 73 -2.83 -6.80 -14.82
C LYS A 73 -3.22 -5.73 -15.83
N SER A 74 -3.00 -4.47 -15.51
CA SER A 74 -3.19 -3.37 -16.45
C SER A 74 -2.27 -2.20 -16.11
N ARG A 75 -2.44 -1.09 -16.85
CA ARG A 75 -1.76 0.18 -16.57
C ARG A 75 -1.98 0.66 -15.13
N HIS A 76 -3.16 0.43 -14.56
CA HIS A 76 -3.54 0.92 -13.23
C HIS A 76 -3.74 -0.18 -12.19
N ARG A 77 -3.76 -1.47 -12.59
CA ARG A 77 -4.16 -2.56 -11.69
C ARG A 77 -3.03 -3.53 -11.41
N ILE A 78 -2.83 -3.81 -10.13
CA ILE A 78 -1.91 -4.82 -9.63
C ILE A 78 -2.66 -5.80 -8.76
N TRP A 79 -2.37 -7.08 -8.92
CA TRP A 79 -2.89 -8.14 -8.07
C TRP A 79 -1.82 -8.60 -7.09
N LEU A 80 -2.22 -8.78 -5.84
CA LEU A 80 -1.42 -9.42 -4.80
C LEU A 80 -2.07 -10.74 -4.39
N ASN A 81 -1.39 -11.85 -4.66
CA ASN A 81 -1.83 -13.17 -4.22
C ASN A 81 -1.46 -13.41 -2.76
N ASP A 82 -2.26 -14.24 -2.06
CA ASP A 82 -1.97 -14.69 -0.70
C ASP A 82 -1.68 -13.56 0.31
N VAL A 83 -2.36 -12.43 0.14
CA VAL A 83 -2.30 -11.29 1.06
C VAL A 83 -3.44 -11.37 2.07
N GLN A 84 -3.07 -11.30 3.35
CA GLN A 84 -4.00 -11.19 4.48
C GLN A 84 -4.15 -9.72 4.89
N LEU A 85 -5.38 -9.22 4.86
CA LEU A 85 -5.70 -7.88 5.36
C LEU A 85 -6.14 -7.91 6.83
N TYR A 86 -5.67 -6.93 7.58
CA TYR A 86 -6.17 -6.56 8.90
C TYR A 86 -6.98 -5.28 8.74
N VAL A 87 -8.30 -5.40 8.81
CA VAL A 87 -9.25 -4.31 8.54
C VAL A 87 -9.64 -3.61 9.83
N PHE A 88 -9.55 -2.28 9.84
CA PHE A 88 -9.92 -1.44 10.98
C PHE A 88 -11.29 -0.78 10.80
N CYS A 89 -11.72 -0.58 9.55
CA CYS A 89 -13.03 0.01 9.24
C CYS A 89 -14.10 -1.08 9.07
N GLN A 90 -15.09 -1.14 9.96
CA GLN A 90 -16.18 -2.13 9.88
C GLN A 90 -17.00 -2.07 8.58
N ARG A 91 -17.06 -0.90 7.95
CA ARG A 91 -17.80 -0.70 6.70
C ARG A 91 -17.02 -1.14 5.47
N TYR A 92 -15.70 -1.33 5.59
CA TYR A 92 -14.85 -1.75 4.49
C TYR A 92 -15.13 -3.20 4.09
N ARG A 93 -15.34 -3.43 2.79
CA ARG A 93 -15.64 -4.75 2.24
C ARG A 93 -14.49 -5.23 1.36
N GLN A 94 -13.50 -5.89 1.97
CA GLN A 94 -12.34 -6.42 1.25
C GLN A 94 -12.70 -7.38 0.10
N GLN A 95 -13.85 -8.05 0.18
CA GLN A 95 -14.33 -8.97 -0.86
C GLN A 95 -14.50 -8.27 -2.21
N ASN A 96 -14.77 -6.96 -2.24
CA ASN A 96 -14.95 -6.20 -3.47
C ASN A 96 -13.65 -6.11 -4.31
N GLN A 97 -12.50 -6.20 -3.64
CA GLN A 97 -11.19 -6.21 -4.28
C GLN A 97 -10.64 -7.62 -4.53
N ARG A 98 -11.24 -8.67 -3.98
CA ARG A 98 -10.80 -10.06 -4.20
C ARG A 98 -11.23 -10.51 -5.61
N LYS A 99 -10.28 -10.98 -6.42
CA LYS A 99 -10.50 -11.47 -7.79
C LYS A 99 -10.05 -12.92 -7.92
N GLY A 100 -10.79 -13.76 -8.64
CA GLY A 100 -10.33 -15.10 -9.03
C GLY A 100 -10.69 -16.26 -8.09
N GLY A 101 -11.86 -16.25 -7.45
CA GLY A 101 -12.39 -17.38 -6.65
C GLY A 101 -12.14 -17.28 -5.14
N ASP A 102 -12.27 -18.40 -4.42
CA ASP A 102 -12.47 -18.44 -2.96
C ASP A 102 -11.36 -17.80 -2.11
N ALA A 103 -10.11 -17.79 -2.57
CA ALA A 103 -8.98 -17.13 -1.90
C ALA A 103 -8.47 -15.87 -2.64
N GLY A 104 -9.21 -15.41 -3.65
CA GLY A 104 -8.77 -14.55 -4.74
C GLY A 104 -7.70 -13.48 -4.47
N ALA A 105 -6.92 -13.20 -5.53
CA ALA A 105 -5.93 -12.14 -5.55
C ALA A 105 -6.56 -10.80 -5.11
N PHE A 106 -5.86 -10.06 -4.26
CA PHE A 106 -6.29 -8.73 -3.88
C PHE A 106 -5.89 -7.73 -4.96
N GLU A 107 -6.88 -7.11 -5.60
CA GLU A 107 -6.65 -6.08 -6.62
C GLU A 107 -6.43 -4.71 -5.97
N ILE A 108 -5.32 -4.08 -6.32
CA ILE A 108 -5.03 -2.68 -6.03
C ILE A 108 -5.21 -1.90 -7.32
N ASN A 109 -6.11 -0.92 -7.30
CA ASN A 109 -6.38 -0.04 -8.44
C ASN A 109 -5.79 1.35 -8.18
N PHE A 110 -4.67 1.66 -8.84
CA PHE A 110 -3.98 2.94 -8.71
C PHE A 110 -4.67 4.03 -9.51
N VAL A 111 -4.74 5.23 -8.94
CA VAL A 111 -5.25 6.42 -9.67
C VAL A 111 -4.32 6.77 -10.83
N SER A 112 -3.00 6.64 -10.65
CA SER A 112 -2.00 6.93 -11.68
C SER A 112 -1.26 5.67 -12.14
N ASP A 113 -0.90 5.66 -13.43
CA ASP A 113 -0.03 4.64 -14.02
C ASP A 113 1.35 4.59 -13.35
N GLU A 114 1.91 5.77 -13.10
CA GLU A 114 3.20 5.93 -12.42
C GLU A 114 3.17 5.29 -11.03
N GLY A 115 2.06 5.47 -10.29
CA GLY A 115 1.87 4.83 -8.99
C GLY A 115 1.93 3.31 -9.08
N ALA A 116 1.27 2.71 -10.07
CA ALA A 116 1.34 1.27 -10.30
C ALA A 116 2.76 0.82 -10.71
N ALA A 117 3.45 1.58 -11.56
CA ALA A 117 4.82 1.24 -11.99
C ALA A 117 5.80 1.23 -10.81
N ARG A 118 5.82 2.31 -10.02
CA ARG A 118 6.71 2.49 -8.87
C ARG A 118 6.38 1.56 -7.70
N PHE A 119 5.13 1.10 -7.59
CA PHE A 119 4.75 0.17 -6.53
C PHE A 119 5.57 -1.13 -6.59
N LYS A 120 5.81 -1.67 -7.79
CA LYS A 120 6.62 -2.88 -7.95
C LYS A 120 8.08 -2.64 -7.54
N GLU A 121 8.62 -1.48 -7.89
CA GLU A 121 9.99 -1.08 -7.57
C GLU A 121 10.24 -1.01 -6.06
N ALA A 122 9.22 -0.62 -5.28
CA ALA A 122 9.32 -0.57 -3.82
C ALA A 122 9.68 -1.92 -3.19
N PHE A 123 9.30 -3.04 -3.81
CA PHE A 123 9.65 -4.40 -3.35
C PHE A 123 11.00 -4.87 -3.87
N CYS A 124 11.39 -4.45 -5.08
CA CYS A 124 12.72 -4.75 -5.64
C CYS A 124 13.84 -4.00 -4.90
N ALA A 125 13.65 -2.70 -4.63
CA ALA A 125 14.60 -1.89 -3.86
C ALA A 125 14.74 -2.40 -2.42
N ALA A 126 13.67 -2.97 -1.86
CA ALA A 126 13.71 -3.64 -0.57
C ALA A 126 14.53 -4.93 -0.57
N ALA A 127 14.43 -5.74 -1.62
CA ALA A 127 15.22 -6.95 -1.76
C ALA A 127 16.71 -6.66 -2.01
N ALA A 128 17.04 -5.55 -2.68
CA ALA A 128 18.41 -5.24 -3.10
C ALA A 128 19.28 -4.51 -2.06
N GLY A 129 18.72 -4.09 -0.91
CA GLY A 129 19.45 -3.29 0.09
C GLY A 129 20.00 -1.95 -0.47
N ALA A 130 19.43 -1.47 -1.57
CA ALA A 130 19.95 -0.32 -2.30
C ALA A 130 19.81 0.99 -1.48
N PRO A 131 20.74 1.96 -1.65
CA PRO A 131 20.60 3.27 -1.04
C PRO A 131 19.31 3.94 -1.52
N ASP A 132 18.58 4.52 -0.57
CA ASP A 132 17.26 5.06 -0.85
C ASP A 132 17.30 6.21 -1.87
N PRO A 133 16.31 6.31 -2.78
CA PRO A 133 16.12 7.51 -3.58
C PRO A 133 15.80 8.71 -2.67
N PRO A 134 16.19 9.94 -3.06
CA PRO A 134 15.93 11.13 -2.26
C PRO A 134 14.42 11.30 -2.03
N GLU A 135 14.05 11.65 -0.80
CA GLU A 135 12.66 11.92 -0.43
C GLU A 135 12.09 12.99 -1.36
N THR A 136 11.13 12.63 -2.23
CA THR A 136 10.37 13.64 -2.97
C THR A 136 9.42 14.30 -1.99
N VAL A 137 9.86 15.43 -1.44
CA VAL A 137 9.02 16.43 -0.82
C VAL A 137 8.03 16.87 -1.88
N THR A 138 6.81 16.36 -1.81
CA THR A 138 5.70 16.94 -2.57
C THR A 138 5.30 18.16 -1.76
N GLU A 139 5.81 19.32 -2.18
CA GLU A 139 5.31 20.61 -1.72
C GLU A 139 3.81 20.64 -2.02
N ASP A 140 3.01 20.67 -0.96
CA ASP A 140 1.60 21.03 -1.00
C ASP A 140 1.54 22.50 -1.40
N ALA A 141 1.44 22.74 -2.72
CA ALA A 141 1.21 24.06 -3.25
C ALA A 141 -0.19 24.50 -2.80
N GLY A 142 -0.22 25.28 -1.74
CA GLY A 142 -1.43 25.91 -1.24
C GLY A 142 -2.09 26.75 -2.33
N LYS A 143 -3.40 26.54 -2.48
CA LYS A 143 -4.37 27.62 -2.59
C LYS A 143 -5.77 27.13 -2.27
#